data_AF-A0A6C0KEI7-F1
#
_entry.id   AF-A0A6C0KEI7-F1
#
_cell.length_a   1.000
_cell.length_b   1.000
_cell.length_c   1.000
_cell.angle_alpha   90.00
_cell.angle_beta   90.00
_cell.angle_gamma   90.00
#
_symmetry.space_group_name_H-M   'P 1'
#
loop_
_entity.id
_entity.type
_entity.pdbx_description
1 polymer ?
#
loop_
_entity_poly.entity_id
_entity_poly.type
_entity_poly.pdbx_seq_one_letter_code
_entity_poly.pdbx_strand_id
1 'polypeptide(L)'
;MDQNEEILRLIRQRMDIGLERYGHGIRIDDDTRQWGTNQNSWQEMALEELIDGIVYQTAALLRFQKENQLHERSQTLITDFFKAK
;
A
#
# COMPACT_ATOMS: atom_id res chain seq x y z
N MET A 1 21.46 9.28 9.98
CA MET A 1 20.48 9.96 9.10
C MET A 1 19.21 10.13 9.92
N ASP A 2 18.71 11.35 10.01
CA ASP A 2 17.45 11.61 10.73
C ASP A 2 16.31 10.90 9.99
N GLN A 3 15.50 10.13 10.72
CA GLN A 3 14.33 9.45 10.16
C GLN A 3 13.28 10.44 9.67
N ASN A 4 13.29 11.69 10.19
CA ASN A 4 12.44 12.77 9.70
C ASN A 4 12.72 13.11 8.23
N GLU A 5 13.98 13.11 7.80
CA GLU A 5 14.33 13.40 6.41
C GLU A 5 13.81 12.32 5.45
N GLU A 6 13.86 11.06 5.89
CA GLU A 6 13.38 9.95 5.08
C GLU A 6 11.86 10.00 4.87
N ILE A 7 11.09 10.26 5.93
CA ILE A 7 9.64 10.38 5.78
C ILE A 7 9.25 11.60 4.92
N LEU A 8 9.97 12.73 5.05
CA LEU A 8 9.75 13.91 4.20
C LEU A 8 10.11 13.65 2.75
N ARG A 9 11.11 12.81 2.47
CA ARG A 9 11.47 12.37 1.12
C ARG A 9 10.35 11.52 0.51
N LEU A 10 9.82 10.55 1.25
CA LEU A 10 8.73 9.68 0.78
C LEU A 10 7.43 10.46 0.51
N ILE A 11 7.07 11.40 1.39
CA ILE A 11 5.91 12.29 1.19
C ILE A 11 6.06 13.09 -0.11
N ARG A 12 7.24 13.70 -0.34
CA ARG A 12 7.53 14.45 -1.57
C ARG A 12 7.38 13.59 -2.82
N GLN A 13 7.94 12.39 -2.84
CA GLN A 13 7.80 11.47 -3.95
C GLN A 13 6.33 11.12 -4.26
N ARG A 14 5.48 10.98 -3.23
CA ARG A 14 4.05 10.75 -3.45
C ARG A 14 3.32 11.96 -4.01
N MET A 15 3.71 13.18 -3.61
CA MET A 15 3.18 14.42 -4.20
C MET A 15 3.56 14.55 -5.67
N ASP A 16 4.80 14.21 -6.04
CA ASP A 16 5.27 14.27 -7.43
C ASP A 16 4.47 13.34 -8.35
N ILE A 17 4.13 12.14 -7.88
CA ILE A 17 3.25 11.21 -8.61
C ILE A 17 1.86 11.83 -8.83
N GLY A 18 1.32 12.53 -7.84
CA GLY A 18 0.03 13.22 -7.98
C GLY A 18 0.08 14.31 -9.05
N LEU A 19 1.17 15.09 -9.07
CA LEU A 19 1.40 16.11 -10.07
C LEU A 19 1.56 15.51 -11.47
N GLU A 20 2.33 14.43 -11.63
CA GLU A 20 2.55 13.75 -12.90
C GLU A 20 1.27 13.11 -13.45
N ARG A 21 0.48 12.43 -12.58
CA ARG A 21 -0.69 11.67 -13.01
C ARG A 21 -1.94 12.53 -13.18
N TYR A 22 -2.14 13.53 -12.33
CA TYR A 22 -3.38 14.30 -12.25
C TYR A 22 -3.19 15.78 -12.63
N GLY A 23 -1.95 16.23 -12.84
CA GLY A 23 -1.63 17.58 -13.30
C GLY A 23 -1.71 18.65 -12.21
N HIS A 24 -1.82 18.26 -10.93
CA HIS A 24 -1.92 19.21 -9.82
C HIS A 24 -1.38 18.68 -8.50
N GLY A 25 -1.04 19.61 -7.59
CA GLY A 25 -0.72 19.33 -6.19
C GLY A 25 -1.97 19.34 -5.29
N ILE A 26 -1.80 19.75 -4.02
CA ILE A 26 -2.90 19.92 -3.06
C ILE A 26 -3.82 21.06 -3.51
N ARG A 27 -5.14 20.81 -3.54
CA ARG A 27 -6.17 21.78 -3.96
C ARG A 27 -7.23 21.92 -2.88
N ILE A 28 -7.13 22.94 -2.06
CA ILE A 28 -7.99 23.08 -0.87
C ILE A 28 -9.46 23.33 -1.21
N ASP A 29 -9.74 23.93 -2.37
CA ASP A 29 -11.07 24.35 -2.80
C ASP A 29 -11.79 23.31 -3.68
N ASP A 30 -11.16 22.18 -3.97
CA ASP A 30 -11.78 21.13 -4.78
C ASP A 30 -12.96 20.49 -4.03
N ASP A 31 -13.99 20.10 -4.79
CA ASP A 31 -15.18 19.41 -4.28
C ASP A 31 -14.95 17.90 -4.25
N THR A 32 -14.75 17.32 -3.06
CA THR A 32 -14.36 15.91 -2.93
C THR A 32 -15.42 14.92 -3.42
N ARG A 33 -16.68 15.36 -3.60
CA ARG A 33 -17.77 14.52 -4.15
C ARG A 33 -17.49 14.07 -5.58
N GLN A 34 -16.66 14.80 -6.31
CA GLN A 34 -16.23 14.43 -7.66
C GLN A 34 -15.32 13.20 -7.67
N TRP A 35 -14.78 12.82 -6.50
CA TRP A 35 -13.79 11.77 -6.32
C TRP A 35 -14.31 10.58 -5.51
N GLY A 36 -15.59 10.57 -5.11
CA GLY A 36 -16.24 9.40 -4.50
C GLY A 36 -16.90 9.65 -3.14
N THR A 37 -16.59 10.75 -2.45
CA THR A 37 -17.15 11.02 -1.12
C THR A 37 -18.61 11.45 -1.19
N ASN A 38 -19.39 11.18 -0.14
CA ASN A 38 -20.80 11.60 -0.07
C ASN A 38 -20.94 13.10 0.23
N GLN A 39 -20.01 13.66 1.00
CA GLN A 39 -19.96 15.07 1.34
C GLN A 39 -18.70 15.72 0.77
N ASN A 40 -18.71 17.05 0.59
CA ASN A 40 -17.50 17.79 0.28
C ASN A 40 -16.64 17.91 1.56
N SER A 41 -15.81 16.89 1.82
CA SER A 41 -15.10 16.67 3.08
C SER A 41 -13.77 15.96 2.82
N TRP A 42 -12.68 16.69 3.01
CA TRP A 42 -11.32 16.11 2.97
C TRP A 42 -11.09 15.07 4.06
N GLN A 43 -11.81 15.15 5.19
CA GLN A 43 -11.75 14.14 6.24
C GLN A 43 -12.41 12.82 5.82
N GLU A 44 -13.53 12.89 5.08
CA GLU A 44 -14.18 11.68 4.52
C GLU A 44 -13.25 11.03 3.50
N MET A 45 -12.67 11.83 2.58
CA MET A 45 -11.68 11.37 1.61
C MET A 45 -10.48 10.70 2.28
N ALA A 46 -9.93 11.31 3.33
CA ALA A 46 -8.80 10.75 4.07
C ALA A 46 -9.13 9.42 4.75
N LEU A 47 -10.37 9.24 5.22
CA LEU A 47 -10.83 7.98 5.79
C LEU A 47 -10.94 6.88 4.73
N GLU A 48 -11.51 7.19 3.57
CA GLU A 48 -11.61 6.25 2.43
C GLU A 48 -10.23 5.79 1.97
N GLU A 49 -9.29 6.71 1.74
CA GLU A 49 -7.91 6.41 1.34
C GLU A 49 -7.15 5.60 2.41
N LEU A 50 -7.41 5.84 3.70
CA LEU A 50 -6.83 5.03 4.77
C LEU A 50 -7.36 3.59 4.74
N ILE A 51 -8.67 3.41 4.49
CA ILE A 51 -9.28 2.09 4.37
C ILE A 51 -8.71 1.35 3.15
N ASP A 52 -8.54 2.04 2.02
CA ASP A 52 -7.89 1.48 0.82
C ASP A 52 -6.45 1.02 1.12
N GLY A 53 -5.69 1.83 1.87
CA GLY A 53 -4.38 1.44 2.37
C GLY A 53 -4.40 0.16 3.21
N ILE A 54 -5.39 -0.02 4.09
CA ILE A 54 -5.58 -1.24 4.89
C ILE A 54 -5.91 -2.44 3.99
N VAL A 55 -6.73 -2.26 2.96
CA VAL A 55 -7.05 -3.32 1.99
C VAL A 55 -5.77 -3.77 1.27
N TYR A 56 -4.94 -2.83 0.80
CA TYR A 56 -3.68 -3.16 0.14
C TYR A 56 -2.71 -3.88 1.07
N GLN A 57 -2.62 -3.45 2.32
CA GLN A 57 -1.76 -4.08 3.32
C GLN A 57 -2.24 -5.49 3.68
N THR A 58 -3.55 -5.70 3.79
CA THR A 58 -4.15 -7.02 3.98
C THR A 58 -3.80 -7.95 2.82
N ALA A 59 -3.93 -7.48 1.59
CA ALA A 59 -3.58 -8.26 0.41
C ALA A 59 -2.08 -8.63 0.38
N ALA A 60 -1.19 -7.69 0.75
CA ALA A 60 0.23 -7.95 0.86
C ALA A 60 0.55 -9.02 1.93
N LEU A 61 -0.12 -8.96 3.08
CA LEU A 61 0.05 -9.95 4.15
C LEU A 61 -0.37 -11.35 3.72
N LEU A 62 -1.52 -11.48 3.05
CA LEU A 62 -1.99 -12.77 2.55
C LEU A 62 -1.04 -13.36 1.50
N ARG A 63 -0.47 -12.51 0.63
CA ARG A 63 0.56 -12.94 -0.33
C ARG A 63 1.81 -13.47 0.37
N PHE A 64 2.33 -12.73 1.37
CA PHE A 64 3.48 -13.15 2.16
C PHE A 64 3.24 -14.50 2.87
N GLN A 65 2.07 -14.71 3.47
CA GLN A 65 1.72 -15.98 4.10
C GLN A 65 1.71 -17.13 3.09
N LYS A 66 1.12 -16.92 1.90
CA LYS A 66 1.08 -17.93 0.85
C LYS A 66 2.48 -18.29 0.35
N GLU A 67 3.35 -17.31 0.17
CA GLU A 67 4.74 -17.53 -0.26
C GLU A 67 5.54 -18.33 0.77
N ASN A 68 5.40 -18.02 2.06
CA ASN A 68 6.04 -18.78 3.13
C ASN A 68 5.55 -20.23 3.20
N GLN A 69 4.24 -20.46 3.08
CA GLN A 69 3.67 -21.82 3.05
C GLN A 69 4.20 -22.64 1.87
N LEU A 70 4.36 -22.02 0.70
CA LEU A 70 4.97 -22.66 -0.47
C LEU A 70 6.44 -23.00 -0.21
N HIS A 71 7.18 -22.08 0.40
CA HIS A 71 8.59 -22.29 0.73
C HIS A 71 8.78 -23.45 1.72
N GLU A 72 8.01 -23.47 2.81
CA GLU A 72 8.01 -24.55 3.81
C GLU A 72 7.65 -25.90 3.17
N ARG A 73 6.60 -25.94 2.34
CA ARG A 73 6.21 -27.16 1.64
C ARG A 73 7.30 -27.66 0.68
N SER A 74 7.96 -26.77 -0.04
CA SER A 74 9.09 -27.14 -0.91
C SER A 74 10.27 -27.72 -0.11
N GLN A 75 10.60 -27.14 1.04
CA GLN A 75 11.66 -27.67 1.92
C GLN A 75 11.32 -29.07 2.45
N THR A 76 10.07 -29.29 2.86
CA THR A 76 9.58 -30.61 3.30
C THR A 76 9.72 -31.65 2.19
N LEU A 77 9.25 -31.35 0.97
CA LEU A 77 9.34 -32.26 -0.17
C LEU A 77 10.78 -32.62 -0.53
N ILE A 78 11.70 -31.64 -0.51
CA ILE A 78 13.12 -31.87 -0.76
C ILE A 78 13.71 -32.80 0.32
N THR A 79 13.41 -32.53 1.58
CA THR A 79 13.90 -33.33 2.72
C THR A 79 13.42 -34.77 2.61
N ASP A 80 12.14 -34.98 2.30
CA ASP A 80 11.56 -36.32 2.17
C ASP A 80 12.16 -37.09 1.00
N PHE A 81 12.43 -36.43 -0.14
CA PHE A 81 13.11 -37.05 -1.27
C PHE A 81 14.51 -37.57 -0.92
N PHE A 82 15.28 -36.81 -0.14
CA PHE A 82 16.62 -37.24 0.29
C PHE A 82 16.58 -38.32 1.37
N LYS A 83 15.55 -38.38 2.22
CA LYS A 83 15.38 -39.47 3.21
C LYS A 83 14.93 -40.80 2.60
N ALA A 84 14.26 -40.75 1.45
CA ALA A 84 13.75 -41.92 0.75
C ALA A 84 14.78 -42.62 -0.16
N LYS A 85 15.99 -42.04 -0.30
CA LYS A 85 17.14 -42.63 -0.98
C LYS A 85 18.13 -43.20 0.02
#